data_AF-A0A2I5KS15-F1
#
_entry.id   AF-A0A2I5KS15-F1
#
_cell.length_a   1.000
_cell.length_b   1.000
_cell.length_c   1.000
_cell.angle_alpha   90.00
_cell.angle_beta   90.00
_cell.angle_gamma   90.00
#
_symmetry.space_group_name_H-M   'P 1'
#
loop_
_entity.id
_entity.type
_entity.pdbx_description
1 polymer ?
#
loop_
_entity_poly.entity_id
_entity_poly.type
_entity_poly.pdbx_seq_one_letter_code
_entity_poly.pdbx_strand_id
1 'polypeptide(L)'
;MKVYYRPGHDWLEKDKGFAQEILANPKRHWVYDMEHDVLCIVMMGDHIGAVQFIAKQFYGLGHIYREEIPKWQEIIANNMIFYNAAVNEPKHYAWHLPRKYRLED
;
A
#
# COMPACT_ATOMS: atom_id res chain seq x y z
N MET A 1 10.17 -5.17 -11.52
CA MET A 1 9.62 -5.16 -10.15
C MET A 1 10.55 -4.38 -9.24
N LYS A 2 10.10 -3.25 -8.69
CA LYS A 2 10.77 -2.58 -7.58
C LYS A 2 10.27 -3.16 -6.26
N VAL A 3 11.15 -3.31 -5.29
CA VAL A 3 10.84 -4.01 -4.03
C VAL A 3 11.19 -3.08 -2.88
N TYR A 4 10.22 -2.80 -2.02
CA TYR A 4 10.43 -1.97 -0.85
C TYR A 4 10.05 -2.74 0.41
N TYR A 5 10.91 -2.70 1.42
CA TYR A 5 10.70 -3.33 2.71
C TYR A 5 10.69 -2.30 3.82
N ARG A 6 9.74 -2.43 4.74
CA ARG A 6 9.58 -1.55 5.89
C ARG A 6 9.80 -2.27 7.23
N PRO A 7 11.06 -2.37 7.73
CA PRO A 7 11.37 -2.98 9.04
C PRO A 7 10.99 -2.10 10.24
N GLY A 8 10.34 -0.96 10.02
CA GLY A 8 10.04 0.05 11.03
C GLY A 8 9.27 1.22 10.41
N HIS A 9 9.85 2.42 10.45
CA HIS A 9 9.22 3.60 9.82
C HIS A 9 9.73 3.87 8.39
N ASP A 10 10.94 3.45 8.05
CA ASP A 10 11.60 3.75 6.77
C ASP A 10 11.37 2.67 5.70
N TRP A 11 11.31 3.11 4.45
CA TRP A 11 11.23 2.24 3.27
C TRP A 11 12.61 2.02 2.67
N LEU A 12 13.01 0.75 2.58
CA LEU A 12 14.28 0.34 2.01
C LEU A 12 14.05 -0.40 0.69
N GLU A 13 14.69 0.06 -0.38
CA GLU A 13 14.70 -0.67 -1.64
C GLU A 13 15.50 -1.98 -1.51
N LYS A 14 15.01 -3.05 -2.13
CA LYS A 14 15.57 -4.40 -2.09
C LYS A 14 15.65 -5.01 -3.47
N ASP A 15 16.48 -6.04 -3.60
CA ASP A 15 16.67 -6.76 -4.85
C ASP A 15 15.60 -7.84 -5.09
N LYS A 16 15.68 -8.46 -6.27
CA LYS A 16 14.77 -9.51 -6.71
C LYS A 16 14.90 -10.81 -5.89
N GLY A 17 16.10 -11.13 -5.40
CA GLY A 17 16.33 -12.34 -4.58
C GLY A 17 15.59 -12.22 -3.25
N PHE A 18 15.65 -11.05 -2.63
CA PHE A 18 14.86 -10.73 -1.43
C PHE A 18 13.35 -10.87 -1.70
N ALA A 19 12.86 -10.36 -2.83
CA ALA A 19 11.45 -10.53 -3.17
C ALA A 19 11.04 -11.99 -3.36
N GLN A 20 11.87 -12.82 -3.99
CA GLN A 20 11.58 -14.25 -4.16
C GLN A 20 11.47 -14.97 -2.83
N GLU A 21 12.37 -14.69 -1.89
CA GLU A 21 12.31 -15.25 -0.53
C GLU A 21 11.00 -14.86 0.18
N ILE A 22 10.60 -13.60 0.04
CA ILE A 22 9.40 -13.07 0.67
C ILE A 22 8.12 -13.65 0.06
N LEU A 23 8.05 -13.75 -1.27
CA LEU A 23 6.92 -14.33 -1.99
C LEU A 23 6.78 -15.83 -1.74
N ALA A 24 7.89 -16.54 -1.46
CA ALA A 24 7.88 -17.94 -1.07
C ALA A 24 7.41 -18.16 0.38
N ASN A 25 7.34 -17.10 1.20
CA ASN A 25 7.00 -17.20 2.62
C ASN A 25 5.53 -16.79 2.87
N PRO A 26 4.63 -17.73 3.17
CA PRO A 26 3.21 -17.46 3.33
C PRO A 26 2.87 -16.68 4.62
N LYS A 27 3.84 -16.42 5.51
CA LYS A 27 3.64 -15.62 6.73
C LYS A 27 3.92 -14.13 6.53
N ARG A 28 4.32 -13.72 5.33
CA ARG A 28 4.65 -12.32 5.03
C ARG A 28 3.40 -11.52 4.70
N HIS A 29 3.48 -10.21 4.89
CA HIS A 29 2.42 -9.27 4.58
C HIS A 29 2.95 -8.31 3.52
N TRP A 30 2.20 -8.12 2.44
CA TRP A 30 2.64 -7.25 1.35
C TRP A 30 1.47 -6.67 0.56
N VAL A 31 1.76 -5.58 -0.13
CA VAL A 31 0.91 -4.96 -1.15
C VAL A 31 1.71 -4.93 -2.44
N TYR A 32 1.11 -5.36 -3.53
CA TYR A 32 1.71 -5.32 -4.86
C TYR A 32 0.89 -4.40 -5.76
N ASP A 33 1.53 -3.39 -6.34
CA ASP A 33 0.93 -2.50 -7.34
C ASP A 33 1.30 -3.01 -8.74
N MET A 34 0.29 -3.46 -9.47
CA MET A 34 0.44 -4.04 -10.80
C MET A 34 0.82 -3.00 -11.85
N GLU A 35 0.31 -1.78 -11.73
CA GLU A 35 0.52 -0.70 -12.71
C GLU A 35 2.00 -0.27 -12.76
N HIS A 36 2.64 -0.08 -11.59
CA HIS A 36 4.03 0.34 -11.51
C HIS A 36 5.02 -0.80 -11.27
N ASP A 37 4.53 -2.05 -11.19
CA ASP A 37 5.34 -3.24 -10.88
C ASP A 37 6.15 -3.04 -9.58
N VAL A 38 5.45 -2.73 -8.49
CA VAL A 38 6.02 -2.41 -7.16
C VAL A 38 5.51 -3.37 -6.09
N LEU A 39 6.43 -4.05 -5.41
CA LEU A 39 6.14 -4.90 -4.25
C LEU A 39 6.55 -4.20 -2.95
N CYS A 40 5.59 -3.89 -2.09
CA CYS A 40 5.81 -3.31 -0.76
C CYS A 40 5.57 -4.35 0.32
N ILE A 41 6.60 -4.64 1.10
CA ILE A 41 6.63 -5.68 2.13
C ILE A 41 6.56 -5.00 3.49
N VAL A 42 5.59 -5.41 4.29
CA VAL A 42 5.23 -4.78 5.56
C VAL A 42 5.14 -5.79 6.69
N MET A 43 5.10 -5.26 7.90
CA MET A 43 4.75 -6.02 9.09
C MET A 43 3.23 -6.20 9.17
N MET A 44 2.78 -7.14 10.01
CA MET A 44 1.36 -7.33 10.28
C MET A 44 0.70 -6.00 10.70
N GLY A 45 -0.38 -5.63 10.01
CA GLY A 45 -1.17 -4.44 10.31
C GLY A 45 -0.74 -3.15 9.57
N ASP A 46 0.30 -3.19 8.74
CA ASP A 46 0.86 -1.98 8.12
C ASP A 46 0.68 -1.89 6.59
N HIS A 47 -0.32 -2.60 6.03
CA HIS A 47 -0.69 -2.46 4.61
C HIS A 47 -1.08 -1.03 4.24
N ILE A 48 -1.69 -0.27 5.17
CA ILE A 48 -2.01 1.13 4.91
C ILE A 48 -0.76 1.99 4.68
N GLY A 49 0.34 1.69 5.39
CA GLY A 49 1.63 2.31 5.16
C GLY A 49 2.14 2.05 3.75
N ALA A 50 1.99 0.81 3.25
CA ALA A 50 2.34 0.45 1.88
C ALA A 50 1.50 1.22 0.85
N VAL A 51 0.19 1.28 1.02
CA VAL A 51 -0.70 2.02 0.11
C VAL A 51 -0.33 3.50 0.09
N GLN A 52 -0.09 4.11 1.25
CA GLN A 52 0.34 5.50 1.36
C GLN A 52 1.68 5.76 0.66
N PHE A 53 2.64 4.86 0.86
CA PHE A 53 3.93 4.94 0.19
C PHE A 53 3.78 4.86 -1.32
N ILE A 54 3.04 3.87 -1.81
CA ILE A 54 2.84 3.65 -3.25
C ILE A 54 2.17 4.87 -3.88
N ALA A 55 1.07 5.34 -3.29
CA ALA A 55 0.34 6.47 -3.81
C ALA A 55 1.18 7.76 -3.85
N LYS A 56 1.99 8.00 -2.81
CA LYS A 56 2.88 9.16 -2.77
C LYS A 56 4.01 9.07 -3.80
N GLN A 57 4.67 7.92 -3.90
CA GLN A 57 5.89 7.76 -4.70
C GLN A 57 5.61 7.52 -6.19
N PHE A 58 4.52 6.84 -6.53
CA PHE A 58 4.25 6.38 -7.90
C PHE A 58 3.05 7.08 -8.54
N TYR A 59 2.05 7.49 -7.75
CA TYR A 59 0.86 8.17 -8.27
C TYR A 59 0.86 9.69 -8.03
N GLY A 60 1.87 10.22 -7.34
CA GLY A 60 2.00 11.66 -7.04
C GLY A 60 0.97 12.18 -6.01
N LEU A 61 0.30 11.29 -5.28
CA LEU A 61 -0.76 11.63 -4.32
C LEU A 61 -0.16 11.80 -2.92
N GLY A 62 0.61 12.87 -2.72
CA GLY A 62 1.43 13.08 -1.53
C GLY A 62 0.68 13.55 -0.27
N HIS A 63 -0.42 14.28 -0.46
CA HIS A 63 -1.40 14.57 0.57
C HIS A 63 -2.72 14.02 0.07
N ILE A 64 -3.47 13.33 0.91
CA ILE A 64 -4.77 12.78 0.49
C ILE A 64 -5.80 13.83 0.83
N TYR A 65 -6.12 14.68 -0.13
CA TYR A 65 -7.23 15.61 -0.01
C TYR A 65 -8.56 14.87 -0.16
N ARG A 66 -9.64 15.47 0.35
CA ARG A 66 -10.98 14.85 0.32
C ARG A 66 -11.43 14.56 -1.12
N GLU A 67 -11.20 15.50 -2.02
CA GLU A 67 -11.46 15.41 -3.46
C GLU A 67 -10.68 14.29 -4.16
N GLU A 68 -9.56 13.82 -3.59
CA GLU A 68 -8.74 12.75 -4.18
C GLU A 68 -9.14 11.35 -3.69
N ILE A 69 -10.03 11.24 -2.70
CA ILE A 69 -10.47 9.96 -2.14
C ILE A 69 -11.03 9.01 -3.21
N PRO A 70 -11.93 9.45 -4.14
CA PRO A 70 -12.44 8.56 -5.17
C PRO A 70 -11.34 8.01 -6.07
N LYS A 71 -10.38 8.86 -6.48
CA LYS A 71 -9.22 8.47 -7.28
C LYS A 71 -8.33 7.47 -6.53
N TRP A 72 -8.12 7.68 -5.23
CA TRP A 72 -7.38 6.76 -4.37
C TRP A 72 -8.05 5.38 -4.30
N GLN A 73 -9.36 5.36 -4.11
CA GLN A 73 -10.15 4.12 -4.07
C GLN A 73 -10.08 3.36 -5.40
N GLU A 74 -10.18 4.07 -6.52
CA GLU A 74 -10.07 3.49 -7.86
C GLU A 74 -8.69 2.87 -8.09
N ILE A 75 -7.61 3.57 -7.75
CA ILE A 75 -6.24 3.05 -7.86
C ILE A 75 -6.07 1.78 -7.02
N ILE A 76 -6.52 1.79 -5.76
CA ILE A 76 -6.41 0.61 -4.89
C ILE A 76 -7.22 -0.55 -5.47
N ALA A 77 -8.44 -0.30 -5.93
CA ALA A 77 -9.35 -1.32 -6.45
C ALA A 77 -8.80 -2.00 -7.70
N ASN A 78 -8.23 -1.22 -8.61
CA ASN A 78 -7.85 -1.69 -9.94
C ASN A 78 -6.42 -2.20 -9.99
N ASN A 79 -5.51 -1.61 -9.20
CA ASN A 79 -4.08 -1.79 -9.40
C ASN A 79 -3.40 -2.56 -8.26
N MET A 80 -3.99 -2.63 -7.07
CA MET A 80 -3.32 -3.18 -5.89
C MET A 80 -3.82 -4.58 -5.49
N ILE A 81 -2.87 -5.48 -5.23
CA ILE A 81 -3.10 -6.80 -4.66
C ILE A 81 -2.59 -6.81 -3.22
N PHE A 82 -3.42 -7.31 -2.30
CA PHE A 82 -3.11 -7.41 -0.88
C PHE A 82 -2.92 -8.87 -0.49
N TYR A 83 -1.88 -9.14 0.31
CA TYR A 83 -1.62 -10.47 0.85
C TYR A 83 -1.51 -10.45 2.37
N ASN A 84 -2.17 -11.42 3.02
CA ASN A 84 -2.33 -11.51 4.47
C ASN A 84 -2.79 -10.19 5.11
N ALA A 85 -3.64 -9.43 4.43
CA ALA A 85 -4.27 -8.25 4.98
C ALA A 85 -5.54 -8.64 5.72
N ALA A 86 -5.75 -8.07 6.92
CA ALA A 86 -7.00 -8.26 7.65
C ALA A 86 -8.20 -7.63 6.92
N VAL A 87 -7.94 -6.57 6.16
CA VAL A 87 -8.89 -5.91 5.27
C VAL A 87 -8.17 -5.53 3.98
N ASN A 88 -8.82 -5.69 2.84
CA ASN A 88 -8.28 -5.34 1.52
C ASN A 88 -9.25 -4.45 0.71
N GLU A 89 -10.32 -3.95 1.33
CA GLU A 89 -11.29 -3.09 0.65
C GLU A 89 -10.73 -1.67 0.47
N PRO A 90 -10.77 -1.11 -0.75
CA PRO A 90 -10.34 0.27 -1.02
C PRO A 90 -10.98 1.31 -0.10
N LYS A 91 -12.28 1.11 0.20
CA LYS A 91 -13.03 1.98 1.11
C LYS A 91 -12.40 2.00 2.50
N HIS A 92 -12.00 0.85 3.03
CA HIS A 92 -11.42 0.75 4.37
C HIS A 92 -10.14 1.57 4.51
N TYR A 93 -9.26 1.52 3.51
CA TYR A 93 -8.03 2.31 3.51
C TYR A 93 -8.30 3.82 3.42
N ALA A 94 -9.34 4.22 2.69
CA ALA A 94 -9.80 5.61 2.68
C ALA A 94 -10.41 6.05 4.02
N TRP A 95 -11.12 5.18 4.73
CA TRP A 95 -11.70 5.47 6.05
C TRP A 95 -10.65 5.64 7.15
N HIS A 96 -9.52 4.94 7.05
CA HIS A 96 -8.42 5.03 8.03
C HIS A 96 -7.54 6.28 7.82
N LEU A 97 -7.85 7.12 6.84
CA LEU A 97 -7.23 8.42 6.71
C LEU A 97 -7.49 9.31 7.94
N PRO A 98 -6.59 10.29 8.21
CA PRO A 98 -6.80 11.25 9.29
C PRO A 98 -8.19 11.88 9.23
N ARG A 99 -8.81 12.08 10.40
CA ARG A 99 -10.21 12.56 10.55
C ARG A 99 -10.55 13.78 9.69
N LYS A 100 -9.62 14.72 9.52
CA LYS A 100 -9.77 15.91 8.66
C LYS A 100 -10.11 15.63 7.20
N TYR A 101 -9.97 14.38 6.74
CA TYR A 101 -10.27 13.94 5.38
C TYR A 101 -11.48 13.00 5.30
N ARG A 102 -12.09 12.63 6.42
CA ARG A 102 -13.29 11.79 6.43
C ARG A 102 -14.52 12.64 6.09
N LEU A 103 -15.41 12.07 5.28
CA LEU A 103 -16.78 12.54 5.13
C LEU A 103 -17.50 12.21 6.46
N GLU A 104 -17.65 13.19 7.36
CA GLU A 104 -18.71 13.08 8.37
C GLU A 104 -20.04 13.43 7.69
N ASP A 105 -21.10 12.69 8.04
CA ASP A 105 -22.50 13.05 7.77
C ASP A 105 -22.89 14.34 8.51
#